data_AF-A0A2A9EM33-F1
#
_entry.id   AF-A0A2A9EM33-F1
#
_cell.length_a   1.000
_cell.length_b   1.000
_cell.length_c   1.000
_cell.angle_alpha   90.00
_cell.angle_beta   90.00
_cell.angle_gamma   90.00
#
_symmetry.space_group_name_H-M   'P 1'
#
loop_
_entity.id
_entity.type
_entity.pdbx_description
1 polymer ?
#
loop_
_entity_poly.entity_id
_entity_poly.type
_entity_poly.pdbx_seq_one_letter_code
_entity_poly.pdbx_strand_id
1 'polypeptide(L)'
;MTTTPPAPGAPADPAVPAGPVSAALTAAADQLDLLTGLDLATLPSAELLAAVDAAEALHRRLQAVTARILTATETDGMWATTGARSFPAWYRARTGRHHTTAHKNVREARRLRDHLPATADALAAGTISADHATALTTHTAATPAVRARLNDPDLGEDFLLGHAATLGATEFTHLVKHWAYRADPAAADRTYRDDSDKEHLTLAPTTGGYHLTGWLTTANGQAVQEVKRSGLCAASFLARKDAGMPKQYDAAAKERAVRMVREQVPEYGSITKACEAVAARLGMSRETLRGWVRQGDVDAGARDGMTTQEREEIKALKARVRRLEEDNAILRSAATFFAGELDPRNR
;
A
#
# COMPACT_ATOMS: atom_id res chain seq x y z
N MET A 1 -48.39 17.53 -21.67
CA MET A 1 -47.53 16.63 -22.47
C MET A 1 -46.14 16.65 -21.87
N THR A 2 -45.89 15.76 -20.92
CA THR A 2 -44.59 15.57 -20.27
C THR A 2 -44.33 14.07 -20.32
N THR A 3 -43.69 13.64 -21.40
CA THR A 3 -43.27 12.26 -21.61
C THR A 3 -41.99 12.01 -20.82
N THR A 4 -42.13 11.43 -19.64
CA THR A 4 -41.06 10.75 -18.92
C THR A 4 -40.55 9.60 -19.79
N PRO A 5 -39.24 9.47 -20.08
CA PRO A 5 -38.72 8.30 -20.77
C PRO A 5 -38.84 7.07 -19.85
N PRO A 6 -39.22 5.89 -20.37
CA PRO A 6 -39.26 4.69 -19.55
C PRO A 6 -37.85 4.28 -19.12
N ALA A 7 -37.72 3.85 -17.87
CA ALA A 7 -36.51 3.23 -17.32
C ALA A 7 -36.08 2.05 -18.22
N PRO A 8 -34.77 1.78 -18.37
CA PRO A 8 -34.30 0.65 -19.15
C PRO A 8 -34.84 -0.63 -18.52
N GLY A 9 -35.74 -1.29 -19.24
CA GLY A 9 -36.26 -2.61 -18.87
C GLY A 9 -35.09 -3.57 -18.72
N ALA A 10 -34.98 -4.16 -17.53
CA ALA A 10 -34.26 -5.41 -17.37
C ALA A 10 -34.82 -6.39 -18.41
N PRO A 11 -34.00 -7.07 -19.22
CA PRO A 11 -34.51 -8.17 -20.00
C PRO A 11 -35.12 -9.17 -19.02
N ALA A 12 -36.39 -9.50 -19.23
CA ALA A 12 -37.09 -10.57 -18.53
C ALA A 12 -36.16 -11.80 -18.50
N ASP A 13 -35.88 -12.33 -17.31
CA ASP A 13 -35.08 -13.54 -17.18
C ASP A 13 -35.76 -14.64 -18.00
N PRO A 14 -35.12 -15.22 -19.03
CA PRO A 14 -35.55 -16.52 -19.50
C PRO A 14 -35.44 -17.43 -18.27
N ALA A 15 -36.55 -18.08 -17.89
CA ALA A 15 -36.63 -19.00 -16.76
C ALA A 15 -35.31 -19.75 -16.62
N VAL A 16 -34.58 -19.49 -15.53
CA VAL A 16 -33.27 -20.10 -15.31
C VAL A 16 -33.48 -21.61 -15.47
N PRO A 17 -32.85 -22.26 -16.45
CA PRO A 17 -33.07 -23.69 -16.64
C PRO A 17 -32.70 -24.38 -15.32
N ALA A 18 -33.61 -25.20 -14.81
CA ALA A 18 -33.48 -25.91 -13.54
C ALA A 18 -32.34 -26.95 -13.63
N GLY A 19 -31.12 -26.46 -13.65
CA GLY A 19 -29.89 -27.23 -13.71
C GLY A 19 -29.22 -27.31 -12.34
N PRO A 20 -28.27 -28.26 -12.18
CA PRO A 20 -27.61 -28.51 -10.90
C PRO A 20 -26.90 -27.26 -10.35
N VAL A 21 -26.34 -26.40 -11.22
CA VAL A 21 -25.69 -25.15 -10.83
C VAL A 21 -26.68 -24.15 -10.25
N SER A 22 -27.86 -23.96 -10.88
CA SER A 22 -28.89 -23.06 -10.36
C SER A 22 -29.41 -23.55 -9.01
N ALA A 23 -29.69 -24.85 -8.89
CA ALA A 23 -30.15 -25.44 -7.64
C ALA A 23 -29.15 -25.26 -6.49
N ALA A 24 -27.85 -25.48 -6.75
CA ALA A 24 -26.79 -25.28 -5.76
C ALA A 24 -26.64 -23.80 -5.33
N LEU A 25 -26.74 -22.86 -6.27
CA LEU A 25 -26.69 -21.43 -5.97
C LEU A 25 -27.92 -20.95 -5.18
N THR A 26 -29.12 -21.47 -5.48
CA THR A 26 -30.33 -21.20 -4.70
C THR A 26 -30.18 -21.73 -3.27
N ALA A 27 -29.73 -22.99 -3.10
CA ALA A 27 -29.50 -23.54 -1.77
C ALA A 27 -28.46 -22.74 -0.96
N ALA A 28 -27.40 -22.24 -1.61
CA ALA A 28 -26.43 -21.36 -0.96
C ALA A 28 -27.04 -20.01 -0.57
N ALA A 29 -27.92 -19.44 -1.39
CA ALA A 29 -28.66 -18.21 -1.06
C ALA A 29 -29.59 -18.43 0.14
N ASP A 30 -30.32 -19.54 0.19
CA ASP A 30 -31.20 -19.89 1.32
C ASP A 30 -30.40 -19.97 2.64
N GLN A 31 -29.20 -20.53 2.62
CA GLN A 31 -28.32 -20.57 3.79
C GLN A 31 -27.81 -19.18 4.20
N LEU A 32 -27.54 -18.29 3.24
CA LEU A 32 -27.15 -16.91 3.53
C LEU A 32 -28.32 -16.12 4.15
N ASP A 33 -29.55 -16.33 3.67
CA ASP A 33 -30.74 -15.68 4.23
C ASP A 33 -30.95 -16.06 5.70
N LEU A 34 -30.69 -17.33 6.07
CA LEU A 34 -30.70 -17.75 7.48
C LEU A 34 -29.70 -16.96 8.33
N LEU A 35 -28.48 -16.71 7.82
CA LEU A 35 -27.46 -15.93 8.54
C LEU A 35 -27.87 -14.47 8.71
N THR A 36 -28.55 -13.88 7.73
CA THR A 36 -29.05 -12.50 7.84
C THR A 36 -30.14 -12.31 8.90
N GLY A 37 -30.82 -13.39 9.29
CA GLY A 37 -31.83 -13.39 10.36
C GLY A 37 -31.26 -13.50 11.78
N LEU A 38 -29.96 -13.74 11.94
CA LEU A 38 -29.32 -13.88 13.25
C LEU A 38 -29.00 -12.51 13.87
N ASP A 39 -29.28 -12.36 15.16
CA ASP A 39 -28.83 -11.20 15.93
C ASP A 39 -27.37 -11.40 16.38
N LEU A 40 -26.44 -10.95 15.52
CA LEU A 40 -25.00 -11.05 15.77
C LEU A 40 -24.56 -10.35 17.06
N ALA A 41 -25.31 -9.35 17.56
CA ALA A 41 -24.93 -8.63 18.77
C ALA A 41 -25.06 -9.49 20.04
N THR A 42 -25.80 -10.60 19.96
CA THR A 42 -26.01 -11.53 21.09
C THR A 42 -24.99 -12.66 21.16
N LEU A 43 -24.16 -12.81 20.12
CA LEU A 43 -23.20 -13.90 20.02
C LEU A 43 -21.94 -13.64 20.87
N PRO A 44 -21.32 -14.69 21.45
CA PRO A 44 -20.03 -14.58 22.12
C PRO A 44 -18.92 -14.06 21.18
N SER A 45 -17.99 -13.26 21.70
CA SER A 45 -16.88 -12.70 20.90
C SER A 45 -16.05 -13.76 20.16
N ALA A 46 -15.86 -14.94 20.75
CA ALA A 46 -15.14 -16.04 20.11
C ALA A 46 -15.88 -16.58 18.86
N GLU A 47 -17.21 -16.63 18.91
CA GLU A 47 -18.04 -17.04 17.79
C GLU A 47 -18.04 -15.98 16.69
N LEU A 48 -18.09 -14.68 17.06
CA LEU A 48 -17.99 -13.58 16.12
C LEU A 48 -16.64 -13.55 15.37
N LEU A 49 -15.53 -13.80 16.06
CA LEU A 49 -14.21 -13.87 15.43
C LEU A 49 -14.13 -15.05 14.44
N ALA A 50 -14.61 -16.23 14.84
CA ALA A 50 -14.68 -17.38 13.94
C ALA A 50 -15.62 -17.14 12.75
N ALA A 51 -16.73 -16.40 12.95
CA ALA A 51 -17.66 -16.04 11.90
C ALA A 51 -17.05 -15.10 10.86
N VAL A 52 -16.20 -14.14 11.27
CA VAL A 52 -15.45 -13.29 10.34
C VAL A 52 -14.56 -14.14 9.43
N ASP A 53 -13.79 -15.07 10.01
CA ASP A 53 -12.91 -15.96 9.24
C ASP A 53 -13.71 -16.85 8.27
N ALA A 54 -14.84 -17.39 8.72
CA ALA A 54 -15.72 -18.22 7.91
C ALA A 54 -16.40 -17.43 6.76
N ALA A 55 -16.86 -16.21 7.03
CA ALA A 55 -17.48 -15.34 6.03
C ALA A 55 -16.48 -14.95 4.93
N GLU A 56 -15.26 -14.61 5.32
CA GLU A 56 -14.18 -14.32 4.38
C GLU A 56 -13.80 -15.56 3.55
N ALA A 57 -13.74 -16.75 4.17
CA ALA A 57 -13.52 -18.01 3.45
C ALA A 57 -14.65 -18.29 2.43
N LEU A 58 -15.91 -18.01 2.79
CA LEU A 58 -17.05 -18.16 1.89
C LEU A 58 -17.00 -17.16 0.72
N HIS A 59 -16.64 -15.91 0.98
CA HIS A 59 -16.47 -14.89 -0.06
C HIS A 59 -15.43 -15.33 -1.09
N ARG A 60 -14.28 -15.84 -0.63
CA ARG A 60 -13.20 -16.35 -1.50
C ARG A 60 -13.66 -17.51 -2.37
N ARG A 61 -14.41 -18.49 -1.81
CA ARG A 61 -14.98 -19.61 -2.57
C ARG A 61 -15.98 -19.13 -3.62
N LEU A 62 -16.83 -18.16 -3.29
CA LEU A 62 -17.80 -17.59 -4.22
C LEU A 62 -17.11 -16.85 -5.37
N GLN A 63 -16.02 -16.12 -5.09
CA GLN A 63 -15.20 -15.49 -6.13
C GLN A 63 -14.59 -16.54 -7.08
N ALA A 64 -14.05 -17.64 -6.55
CA ALA A 64 -13.51 -18.75 -7.34
C ALA A 64 -14.56 -19.36 -8.29
N VAL A 65 -15.75 -19.65 -7.74
CA VAL A 65 -16.89 -20.18 -8.52
C VAL A 65 -17.32 -19.18 -9.60
N THR A 66 -17.37 -17.89 -9.27
CA THR A 66 -17.71 -16.83 -10.23
C THR A 66 -16.72 -16.80 -11.39
N ALA A 67 -15.41 -16.86 -11.12
CA ALA A 67 -14.38 -16.88 -12.16
C ALA A 67 -14.54 -18.10 -13.09
N ARG A 68 -14.86 -19.28 -12.54
CA ARG A 68 -15.12 -20.50 -13.33
C ARG A 68 -16.37 -20.37 -14.21
N ILE A 69 -17.47 -19.84 -13.66
CA ILE A 69 -18.71 -19.60 -14.43
C ILE A 69 -18.46 -18.62 -15.57
N LEU A 70 -17.75 -17.51 -15.31
CA LEU A 70 -17.37 -16.55 -16.35
C LEU A 70 -16.53 -17.19 -17.44
N THR A 71 -15.56 -18.03 -17.06
CA THR A 71 -14.70 -18.74 -17.99
C THR A 71 -15.50 -19.70 -18.89
N ALA A 72 -16.41 -20.48 -18.29
CA ALA A 72 -17.29 -21.39 -19.03
C ALA A 72 -18.22 -20.64 -19.98
N THR A 73 -18.80 -19.53 -19.51
CA THR A 73 -19.73 -18.72 -20.30
C THR A 73 -19.03 -18.03 -21.47
N GLU A 74 -17.81 -17.52 -21.25
CA GLU A 74 -17.01 -16.93 -22.31
C GLU A 74 -16.66 -17.94 -23.40
N THR A 75 -16.31 -19.17 -23.00
CA THR A 75 -15.92 -20.27 -23.90
C THR A 75 -17.10 -20.79 -24.72
N ASP A 76 -18.29 -20.86 -24.12
CA ASP A 76 -19.53 -21.26 -24.81
C ASP A 76 -19.96 -20.27 -25.90
N GLY A 77 -19.58 -18.99 -25.77
CA GLY A 77 -19.76 -18.00 -26.83
C GLY A 77 -21.20 -17.47 -27.00
N MET A 78 -22.20 -18.07 -26.34
CA MET A 78 -23.60 -17.65 -26.44
C MET A 78 -23.85 -16.20 -26.03
N TRP A 79 -23.00 -15.63 -25.18
CA TRP A 79 -23.04 -14.21 -24.80
C TRP A 79 -22.97 -13.26 -26.01
N ALA A 80 -22.34 -13.67 -27.11
CA ALA A 80 -22.22 -12.84 -28.31
C ALA A 80 -23.57 -12.62 -29.01
N THR A 81 -24.52 -13.54 -28.81
CA THR A 81 -25.87 -13.47 -29.42
C THR A 81 -26.72 -12.34 -28.83
N THR A 82 -26.35 -11.80 -27.68
CA THR A 82 -27.10 -10.71 -27.02
C THR A 82 -26.76 -9.31 -27.60
N GLY A 83 -25.90 -9.23 -28.63
CA GLY A 83 -25.48 -7.96 -29.24
C GLY A 83 -24.40 -7.18 -28.46
N ALA A 84 -23.80 -7.79 -27.43
CA ALA A 84 -22.72 -7.17 -26.68
C ALA A 84 -21.41 -7.12 -27.49
N ARG A 85 -20.72 -5.97 -27.49
CA ARG A 85 -19.48 -5.75 -28.26
C ARG A 85 -18.26 -6.52 -27.74
N SER A 86 -18.31 -6.99 -26.50
CA SER A 86 -17.24 -7.79 -25.87
C SER A 86 -17.77 -8.50 -24.64
N PHE A 87 -17.09 -9.57 -24.20
CA PHE A 87 -17.48 -10.32 -23.02
C PHE A 87 -17.52 -9.47 -21.72
N PRO A 88 -16.56 -8.57 -21.42
CA PRO A 88 -16.69 -7.65 -20.29
C PRO A 88 -17.89 -6.71 -20.39
N ALA A 89 -18.23 -6.24 -21.60
CA ALA A 89 -19.40 -5.39 -21.82
C ALA A 89 -20.70 -6.16 -21.59
N TRP A 90 -20.76 -7.42 -22.05
CA TRP A 90 -21.85 -8.34 -21.74
C TRP A 90 -21.99 -8.56 -20.23
N TYR A 91 -20.90 -8.90 -19.55
CA TYR A 91 -20.90 -9.17 -18.11
C TYR A 91 -21.35 -7.96 -17.29
N ARG A 92 -20.89 -6.76 -17.67
CA ARG A 92 -21.36 -5.48 -17.12
C ARG A 92 -22.86 -5.30 -17.31
N ALA A 93 -23.36 -5.47 -18.53
CA ALA A 93 -24.78 -5.28 -18.84
C ALA A 93 -25.66 -6.28 -18.09
N ARG A 94 -25.19 -7.54 -17.92
CA ARG A 94 -25.93 -8.61 -17.24
C ARG A 94 -25.97 -8.44 -15.71
N THR A 95 -24.91 -7.90 -15.10
CA THR A 95 -24.78 -7.84 -13.63
C THR A 95 -24.91 -6.44 -13.02
N GLY A 96 -24.98 -5.39 -13.85
CA GLY A 96 -25.00 -4.00 -13.38
C GLY A 96 -23.69 -3.51 -12.74
N ARG A 97 -22.62 -4.33 -12.77
CA ARG A 97 -21.32 -3.97 -12.16
C ARG A 97 -20.70 -2.74 -12.83
N HIS A 98 -19.89 -2.01 -12.06
CA HIS A 98 -19.06 -0.96 -12.64
C HIS A 98 -18.07 -1.52 -13.67
N HIS A 99 -17.80 -0.75 -14.72
CA HIS A 99 -17.00 -1.22 -15.87
C HIS A 99 -15.59 -1.69 -15.45
N THR A 100 -14.93 -0.99 -14.52
CA THR A 100 -13.60 -1.38 -14.01
C THR A 100 -13.63 -2.75 -13.34
N THR A 101 -14.65 -3.01 -12.51
CA THR A 101 -14.83 -4.28 -11.80
C THR A 101 -15.15 -5.41 -12.78
N ALA A 102 -16.03 -5.18 -13.74
CA ALA A 102 -16.35 -6.18 -14.77
C ALA A 102 -15.11 -6.57 -15.57
N HIS A 103 -14.31 -5.59 -16.00
CA HIS A 103 -13.05 -5.83 -16.69
C HIS A 103 -12.01 -6.53 -15.81
N LYS A 104 -11.91 -6.17 -14.52
CA LYS A 104 -11.01 -6.84 -13.56
C LYS A 104 -11.37 -8.32 -13.45
N ASN A 105 -12.64 -8.64 -13.16
CA ASN A 105 -13.10 -10.01 -12.95
C ASN A 105 -12.89 -10.88 -14.20
N VAL A 106 -13.21 -10.35 -15.39
CA VAL A 106 -12.98 -11.08 -16.65
C VAL A 106 -11.49 -11.28 -16.91
N ARG A 107 -10.65 -10.26 -16.68
CA ARG A 107 -9.20 -10.38 -16.86
C ARG A 107 -8.60 -11.41 -15.90
N GLU A 108 -9.05 -11.41 -14.64
CA GLU A 108 -8.62 -12.37 -13.63
C GLU A 108 -9.01 -13.80 -14.02
N ALA A 109 -10.27 -14.03 -14.39
CA ALA A 109 -10.76 -15.32 -14.87
C ALA A 109 -9.96 -15.83 -16.08
N ARG A 110 -9.69 -14.97 -17.07
CA ARG A 110 -8.87 -15.32 -18.24
C ARG A 110 -7.43 -15.68 -17.84
N ARG A 111 -6.79 -14.92 -16.95
CA ARG A 111 -5.42 -15.20 -16.50
C ARG A 111 -5.30 -16.51 -15.73
N LEU A 112 -6.29 -16.82 -14.88
CA LEU A 112 -6.38 -18.11 -14.20
C LEU A 112 -6.52 -19.26 -15.21
N ARG A 113 -7.41 -19.13 -16.20
CA ARG A 113 -7.57 -20.16 -17.25
C ARG A 113 -6.31 -20.33 -18.10
N ASP A 114 -5.75 -19.23 -18.60
CA ASP A 114 -4.79 -19.26 -19.70
C ASP A 114 -3.34 -19.46 -19.21
N HIS A 115 -3.04 -19.08 -17.97
CA HIS A 115 -1.65 -19.00 -17.48
C HIS A 115 -1.43 -19.55 -16.07
N LEU A 116 -2.48 -19.77 -15.27
CA LEU A 116 -2.36 -20.15 -13.87
C LEU A 116 -3.36 -21.26 -13.47
N PRO A 117 -3.33 -22.43 -14.13
CA PRO A 117 -4.26 -23.51 -13.86
C PRO A 117 -4.12 -24.08 -12.44
N ALA A 118 -2.90 -24.26 -11.92
CA ALA A 118 -2.70 -24.80 -10.57
C ALA A 118 -3.22 -23.82 -9.49
N THR A 119 -3.10 -22.52 -9.75
CA THR A 119 -3.66 -21.46 -8.90
C THR A 119 -5.18 -21.50 -8.91
N ALA A 120 -5.80 -21.75 -10.06
CA ALA A 120 -7.26 -21.89 -10.15
C ALA A 120 -7.75 -23.09 -9.32
N ASP A 121 -7.04 -24.21 -9.37
CA ASP A 121 -7.35 -25.41 -8.58
C ASP A 121 -7.13 -25.19 -7.09
N ALA A 122 -6.02 -24.55 -6.71
CA ALA A 122 -5.72 -24.18 -5.32
C ALA A 122 -6.77 -23.22 -4.73
N LEU A 123 -7.21 -22.23 -5.51
CA LEU A 123 -8.28 -21.31 -5.12
C LEU A 123 -9.62 -22.05 -4.97
N ALA A 124 -9.94 -22.98 -5.88
CA ALA A 124 -11.16 -23.78 -5.79
C ALA A 124 -11.15 -24.75 -4.60
N ALA A 125 -9.99 -25.31 -4.25
CA ALA A 125 -9.78 -26.13 -3.06
C ALA A 125 -9.76 -25.30 -1.77
N GLY A 126 -9.57 -23.98 -1.87
CA GLY A 126 -9.47 -23.06 -0.73
C GLY A 126 -8.14 -23.17 0.02
N THR A 127 -7.09 -23.70 -0.61
CA THR A 127 -5.74 -23.77 -0.03
C THR A 127 -5.03 -22.41 -0.06
N ILE A 128 -5.42 -21.54 -0.99
CA ILE A 128 -4.96 -20.15 -1.09
C ILE A 128 -6.13 -19.17 -1.05
N SER A 129 -5.86 -17.93 -0.66
CA SER A 129 -6.87 -16.86 -0.65
C SER A 129 -7.06 -16.23 -2.04
N ALA A 130 -8.16 -15.49 -2.21
CA ALA A 130 -8.39 -14.71 -3.42
C ALA A 130 -7.38 -13.55 -3.59
N ASP A 131 -6.81 -13.05 -2.48
CA ASP A 131 -5.75 -12.04 -2.54
C ASP A 131 -4.44 -12.65 -3.07
N HIS A 132 -4.14 -13.91 -2.72
CA HIS A 132 -3.03 -14.66 -3.35
C HIS A 132 -3.25 -14.80 -4.85
N ALA A 133 -4.45 -15.24 -5.27
CA ALA A 133 -4.79 -15.33 -6.69
C ALA A 133 -4.75 -13.96 -7.39
N THR A 134 -5.19 -12.89 -6.74
CA THR A 134 -5.10 -11.52 -7.26
C THR A 134 -3.64 -11.09 -7.42
N ALA A 135 -2.77 -11.39 -6.46
CA ALA A 135 -1.34 -11.07 -6.53
C ALA A 135 -0.66 -11.78 -7.72
N LEU A 136 -0.92 -13.08 -7.87
CA LEU A 136 -0.43 -13.88 -8.98
C LEU A 136 -0.93 -13.35 -10.31
N THR A 137 -2.25 -13.28 -10.50
CA THR A 137 -2.82 -12.79 -11.76
C THR A 137 -2.36 -11.39 -12.08
N THR A 138 -2.14 -10.51 -11.10
CA THR A 138 -1.66 -9.14 -11.32
C THR A 138 -0.22 -9.10 -11.83
N HIS A 139 0.69 -9.84 -11.20
CA HIS A 139 2.13 -9.67 -11.37
C HIS A 139 2.80 -10.71 -12.28
N THR A 140 2.24 -11.91 -12.44
CA THR A 140 2.88 -12.98 -13.23
C THR A 140 2.45 -12.99 -14.70
N ALA A 141 1.30 -12.39 -15.02
CA ALA A 141 0.76 -12.36 -16.37
C ALA A 141 1.07 -11.06 -17.15
N ALA A 142 1.92 -10.20 -16.61
CA ALA A 142 2.16 -8.85 -17.16
C ALA A 142 2.89 -8.87 -18.51
N THR A 143 3.95 -9.67 -18.66
CA THR A 143 4.74 -9.76 -19.90
C THR A 143 4.90 -11.21 -20.36
N PRO A 144 5.17 -11.46 -21.66
CA PRO A 144 5.44 -12.80 -22.16
C PRO A 144 6.63 -13.48 -21.45
N ALA A 145 7.66 -12.73 -21.07
CA ALA A 145 8.83 -13.26 -20.38
C ALA A 145 8.49 -13.75 -18.97
N VAL A 146 7.73 -12.95 -18.21
CA VAL A 146 7.25 -13.36 -16.88
C VAL A 146 6.34 -14.58 -16.98
N ARG A 147 5.45 -14.63 -17.99
CA ARG A 147 4.57 -15.78 -18.22
C ARG A 147 5.33 -17.05 -18.58
N ALA A 148 6.37 -16.96 -19.40
CA ALA A 148 7.18 -18.12 -19.77
C ALA A 148 7.81 -18.78 -18.53
N ARG A 149 8.19 -17.98 -17.54
CA ARG A 149 8.80 -18.44 -16.29
C ARG A 149 7.83 -19.17 -15.35
N LEU A 150 6.52 -19.06 -15.56
CA LEU A 150 5.55 -19.86 -14.80
C LEU A 150 5.66 -21.37 -15.09
N ASN A 151 6.24 -21.75 -16.24
CA ASN A 151 6.45 -23.14 -16.61
C ASN A 151 7.80 -23.70 -16.14
N ASP A 152 8.57 -22.92 -15.38
CA ASP A 152 9.83 -23.38 -14.80
C ASP A 152 9.54 -24.46 -13.75
N PRO A 153 10.16 -25.65 -13.80
CA PRO A 153 9.85 -26.74 -12.88
C PRO A 153 10.21 -26.40 -11.42
N ASP A 154 11.21 -25.54 -11.19
CA ASP A 154 11.72 -25.24 -9.86
C ASP A 154 11.21 -23.90 -9.33
N LEU A 155 10.98 -22.94 -10.22
CA LEU A 155 10.59 -21.56 -9.88
C LEU A 155 9.27 -21.12 -10.52
N GLY A 156 8.47 -22.06 -11.03
CA GLY A 156 7.22 -21.77 -11.74
C GLY A 156 6.02 -21.55 -10.83
N GLU A 157 4.84 -21.86 -11.36
CA GLU A 157 3.57 -21.69 -10.65
C GLU A 157 3.53 -22.46 -9.32
N ASP A 158 3.96 -23.72 -9.31
CA ASP A 158 3.91 -24.58 -8.12
C ASP A 158 4.81 -24.06 -6.99
N PHE A 159 5.98 -23.50 -7.33
CA PHE A 159 6.86 -22.83 -6.37
C PHE A 159 6.15 -21.66 -5.68
N LEU A 160 5.42 -20.84 -6.46
CA LEU A 160 4.66 -19.72 -5.92
C LEU A 160 3.50 -20.21 -5.05
N LEU A 161 2.83 -21.30 -5.42
CA LEU A 161 1.75 -21.89 -4.62
C LEU A 161 2.24 -22.48 -3.30
N GLY A 162 3.42 -23.11 -3.28
CA GLY A 162 4.05 -23.58 -2.04
C GLY A 162 4.27 -22.43 -1.05
N HIS A 163 4.67 -21.27 -1.53
CA HIS A 163 4.81 -20.07 -0.69
C HIS A 163 3.44 -19.47 -0.30
N ALA A 164 2.45 -19.45 -1.20
CA ALA A 164 1.11 -18.94 -0.93
C ALA A 164 0.38 -19.72 0.17
N ALA A 165 0.71 -21.00 0.38
CA ALA A 165 0.15 -21.81 1.46
C ALA A 165 0.72 -21.47 2.86
N THR A 166 1.84 -20.74 2.92
CA THR A 166 2.56 -20.46 4.18
C THR A 166 2.59 -18.97 4.53
N LEU A 167 2.61 -18.09 3.52
CA LEU A 167 2.72 -16.65 3.69
C LEU A 167 1.35 -15.95 3.73
N GLY A 168 1.28 -14.82 4.43
CA GLY A 168 0.14 -13.91 4.32
C GLY A 168 0.14 -13.17 2.98
N ALA A 169 -1.04 -12.70 2.55
CA ALA A 169 -1.21 -12.13 1.21
C ALA A 169 -0.31 -10.92 0.89
N THR A 170 0.00 -10.10 1.89
CA THR A 170 0.90 -8.96 1.74
C THR A 170 2.33 -9.40 1.46
N GLU A 171 2.86 -10.33 2.25
CA GLU A 171 4.22 -10.86 2.11
C GLU A 171 4.35 -11.63 0.81
N PHE A 172 3.34 -12.44 0.50
CA PHE A 172 3.24 -13.16 -0.76
C PHE A 172 3.23 -12.21 -1.96
N THR A 173 2.50 -11.09 -1.89
CA THR A 173 2.51 -10.08 -2.95
C THR A 173 3.90 -9.52 -3.20
N HIS A 174 4.69 -9.28 -2.14
CA HIS A 174 6.08 -8.84 -2.29
C HIS A 174 6.95 -9.90 -2.95
N LEU A 175 6.79 -11.17 -2.57
CA LEU A 175 7.48 -12.29 -3.19
C LEU A 175 7.17 -12.37 -4.68
N VAL A 176 5.89 -12.35 -5.08
CA VAL A 176 5.49 -12.43 -6.49
C VAL A 176 6.01 -11.24 -7.29
N LYS A 177 6.01 -10.03 -6.72
CA LYS A 177 6.61 -8.84 -7.37
C LYS A 177 8.11 -9.03 -7.62
N HIS A 178 8.84 -9.51 -6.62
CA HIS A 178 10.28 -9.75 -6.75
C HIS A 178 10.59 -10.88 -7.74
N TRP A 179 9.80 -11.94 -7.72
CA TRP A 179 9.86 -13.03 -8.70
C TRP A 179 9.65 -12.51 -10.13
N ALA A 180 8.60 -11.70 -10.35
CA ALA A 180 8.32 -11.12 -11.66
C ALA A 180 9.42 -10.14 -12.11
N TYR A 181 9.98 -9.35 -11.19
CA TYR A 181 11.13 -8.48 -11.46
C TYR A 181 12.34 -9.28 -11.98
N ARG A 182 12.66 -10.41 -11.34
CA ARG A 182 13.78 -11.27 -11.79
C ARG A 182 13.48 -11.98 -13.12
N ALA A 183 12.22 -12.26 -13.40
CA ALA A 183 11.80 -12.88 -14.65
C ALA A 183 11.95 -11.93 -15.86
N ASP A 184 11.69 -10.64 -15.67
CA ASP A 184 11.83 -9.61 -16.72
C ASP A 184 12.27 -8.26 -16.13
N PRO A 185 13.58 -8.10 -15.84
CA PRO A 185 14.09 -6.85 -15.27
C PRO A 185 13.86 -5.65 -16.20
N ALA A 186 13.93 -5.87 -17.51
CA ALA A 186 13.76 -4.82 -18.52
C ALA A 186 12.32 -4.28 -18.56
N ALA A 187 11.30 -5.11 -18.32
CA ALA A 187 9.93 -4.65 -18.18
C ALA A 187 9.71 -3.82 -16.92
N ALA A 188 10.30 -4.22 -15.79
CA ALA A 188 10.24 -3.45 -14.56
C ALA A 188 10.90 -2.07 -14.74
N ASP A 189 12.04 -2.00 -15.42
CA ASP A 189 12.71 -0.75 -15.75
C ASP A 189 11.88 0.13 -16.71
N ARG A 190 11.15 -0.46 -17.66
CA ARG A 190 10.23 0.28 -18.52
C ARG A 190 9.04 0.84 -17.75
N THR A 191 8.44 0.06 -16.84
CA THR A 191 7.36 0.55 -15.97
C THR A 191 7.86 1.65 -15.04
N TYR A 192 9.07 1.52 -14.49
CA TYR A 192 9.71 2.59 -13.72
C TYR A 192 9.92 3.86 -14.56
N ARG A 193 10.36 3.72 -15.83
CA ARG A 193 10.49 4.85 -16.76
C ARG A 193 9.13 5.46 -17.13
N ASP A 194 8.14 4.65 -17.48
CA ASP A 194 6.78 5.12 -17.82
C ASP A 194 6.08 5.80 -16.63
N ASP A 195 6.31 5.30 -15.40
CA ASP A 195 5.81 5.93 -14.19
C ASP A 195 6.60 7.21 -13.86
N SER A 196 7.90 7.25 -14.14
CA SER A 196 8.72 8.47 -14.07
C SER A 196 8.31 9.50 -15.13
N ASP A 197 7.88 9.06 -16.31
CA ASP A 197 7.43 9.94 -17.40
C ASP A 197 6.02 10.51 -17.15
N LYS A 198 5.19 9.79 -16.37
CA LYS A 198 3.90 10.29 -15.84
C LYS A 198 4.09 11.13 -14.59
N GLU A 199 5.26 11.07 -13.97
CA GLU A 199 5.55 11.84 -12.77
C GLU A 199 5.57 13.32 -13.12
N HIS A 200 4.61 14.04 -12.57
CA HIS A 200 4.52 15.47 -12.73
C HIS A 200 3.99 16.07 -11.45
N LEU A 201 4.60 17.17 -11.02
CA LEU A 201 4.13 17.98 -9.90
C LEU A 201 4.15 19.43 -10.33
N THR A 202 2.97 19.98 -10.57
CA THR A 202 2.77 21.36 -10.95
C THR A 202 2.35 22.18 -9.74
N LEU A 203 3.08 23.26 -9.50
CA LEU A 203 2.74 24.30 -8.53
C LEU A 203 2.37 25.56 -9.30
N ALA A 204 1.09 25.92 -9.28
CA ALA A 204 0.58 27.11 -9.97
C ALA A 204 0.21 28.20 -8.94
N PRO A 205 0.65 29.45 -9.10
CA PRO A 205 0.26 30.52 -8.19
C PRO A 205 -1.23 30.86 -8.36
N THR A 206 -1.90 31.14 -7.25
CA THR A 206 -3.25 31.71 -7.18
C THR A 206 -3.22 33.03 -6.41
N THR A 207 -4.34 33.76 -6.34
CA THR A 207 -4.42 35.09 -5.71
C THR A 207 -4.06 35.10 -4.21
N GLY A 208 -4.04 33.96 -3.54
CA GLY A 208 -3.71 33.84 -2.12
C GLY A 208 -2.87 32.62 -1.74
N GLY A 209 -2.23 31.94 -2.71
CA GLY A 209 -1.47 30.72 -2.43
C GLY A 209 -0.96 30.03 -3.70
N TYR A 210 -0.70 28.73 -3.59
CA TYR A 210 -0.32 27.88 -4.71
C TYR A 210 -1.28 26.70 -4.80
N HIS A 211 -1.72 26.39 -6.00
CA HIS A 211 -2.42 25.16 -6.33
C HIS A 211 -1.39 24.09 -6.68
N LEU A 212 -1.47 22.94 -5.99
CA LEU A 212 -0.61 21.78 -6.24
C LEU A 212 -1.43 20.71 -6.96
N THR A 213 -0.94 20.27 -8.12
CA THR A 213 -1.57 19.24 -8.95
C THR A 213 -0.50 18.35 -9.51
N GLY A 214 -0.70 17.04 -9.47
CA GLY A 214 0.30 16.11 -9.96
C GLY A 214 0.11 14.69 -9.48
N TRP A 215 0.94 13.81 -10.01
CA TRP A 215 1.06 12.42 -9.58
C TRP A 215 2.55 12.10 -9.42
N LEU A 216 2.90 11.49 -8.29
CA LEU A 216 4.27 11.13 -7.94
C LEU A 216 4.38 9.61 -7.79
N THR A 217 5.53 9.06 -8.16
CA THR A 217 5.87 7.66 -7.84
C THR A 217 5.92 7.43 -6.33
N THR A 218 5.80 6.19 -5.86
CA THR A 218 5.84 5.88 -4.42
C THR A 218 7.13 6.36 -3.75
N ALA A 219 8.27 6.21 -4.43
CA ALA A 219 9.57 6.67 -3.93
C ALA A 219 9.61 8.20 -3.77
N ASN A 220 9.21 8.95 -4.79
CA ASN A 220 9.26 10.41 -4.74
C ASN A 220 8.13 11.01 -3.88
N GLY A 221 6.97 10.36 -3.83
CA GLY A 221 5.89 10.68 -2.89
C GLY A 221 6.33 10.49 -1.43
N GLN A 222 7.08 9.42 -1.12
CA GLN A 222 7.69 9.24 0.19
C GLN A 222 8.73 10.32 0.48
N ALA A 223 9.57 10.71 -0.48
CA ALA A 223 10.50 11.83 -0.32
C ALA A 223 9.77 13.15 -0.02
N VAL A 224 8.68 13.46 -0.72
CA VAL A 224 7.84 14.66 -0.46
C VAL A 224 7.17 14.58 0.91
N GLN A 225 6.68 13.40 1.32
CA GLN A 225 6.15 13.20 2.67
C GLN A 225 7.24 13.35 3.74
N GLU A 226 8.45 12.89 3.48
CA GLU A 226 9.58 13.01 4.39
C GLU A 226 10.03 14.47 4.50
N VAL A 227 10.04 15.24 3.41
CA VAL A 227 10.25 16.69 3.42
C VAL A 227 9.16 17.41 4.21
N LYS A 228 7.89 17.02 4.03
CA LYS A 228 6.76 17.54 4.81
C LYS A 228 6.91 17.21 6.30
N ARG A 229 7.34 15.99 6.63
CA ARG A 229 7.44 15.48 8.01
C ARG A 229 8.68 16.00 8.75
N SER A 230 9.78 16.18 8.03
CA SER A 230 11.04 16.74 8.54
C SER A 230 11.00 18.26 8.69
N GLY A 231 9.95 18.92 8.16
CA GLY A 231 9.82 20.37 8.20
C GLY A 231 10.83 21.10 7.32
N LEU A 232 11.42 20.40 6.33
CA LEU A 232 12.37 20.97 5.37
C LEU A 232 11.70 21.87 4.31
N CYS A 233 10.38 21.84 4.19
CA CYS A 233 9.62 22.84 3.43
C CYS A 233 9.61 24.18 4.19
N ALA A 234 10.54 25.09 3.87
CA ALA A 234 10.38 26.56 3.82
C ALA A 234 11.65 27.40 4.10
N ALA A 235 12.89 26.91 3.88
CA ALA A 235 14.08 27.70 4.24
C ALA A 235 14.86 28.39 3.10
N SER A 236 14.61 28.14 1.81
CA SER A 236 15.57 28.62 0.79
C SER A 236 15.04 29.23 -0.52
N PHE A 237 13.73 29.36 -0.79
CA PHE A 237 13.29 29.80 -2.13
C PHE A 237 12.37 31.04 -2.25
N LEU A 238 12.01 31.73 -1.16
CA LEU A 238 11.24 33.00 -1.26
C LEU A 238 11.89 34.13 -0.45
N ALA A 239 13.11 34.49 -0.82
CA ALA A 239 13.75 35.73 -0.40
C ALA A 239 13.44 36.87 -1.39
N ARG A 240 12.16 37.25 -1.49
CA ARG A 240 11.79 38.64 -1.78
C ARG A 240 10.33 38.92 -1.38
N LYS A 241 10.18 39.86 -0.44
CA LYS A 241 8.98 40.63 -0.05
C LYS A 241 8.22 40.15 1.21
N ASP A 242 8.76 40.60 2.34
CA ASP A 242 8.12 41.12 3.56
C ASP A 242 7.24 40.22 4.45
N ALA A 243 7.77 40.01 5.67
CA ALA A 243 7.12 39.75 6.96
C ALA A 243 6.45 38.39 7.23
N GLY A 244 7.27 37.39 7.59
CA GLY A 244 6.87 36.18 8.33
C GLY A 244 8.08 35.42 8.87
N MET A 245 8.27 35.41 10.19
CA MET A 245 9.44 34.86 10.93
C MET A 245 9.82 33.39 10.54
N PRO A 246 11.11 33.07 10.27
CA PRO A 246 11.54 31.71 9.97
C PRO A 246 11.66 30.83 11.23
N LYS A 247 11.19 29.58 11.17
CA LYS A 247 11.04 28.68 12.34
C LYS A 247 12.22 27.72 12.59
N GLN A 248 13.35 27.87 11.89
CA GLN A 248 14.58 27.15 12.22
C GLN A 248 15.78 28.10 12.22
N TYR A 249 16.49 28.13 13.36
CA TYR A 249 17.69 28.93 13.54
C TYR A 249 18.91 28.08 13.20
N ASP A 250 19.78 28.63 12.36
CA ASP A 250 21.08 28.04 12.02
C ASP A 250 21.94 27.78 13.26
N ALA A 251 22.77 26.74 13.25
CA ALA A 251 23.60 26.33 14.38
C ALA A 251 24.55 27.46 14.82
N ALA A 252 25.14 28.18 13.86
CA ALA A 252 25.98 29.33 14.15
C ALA A 252 25.19 30.52 14.74
N ALA A 253 23.90 30.64 14.42
CA ALA A 253 23.02 31.65 15.04
C ALA A 253 22.67 31.26 16.49
N LYS A 254 22.38 29.98 16.75
CA LYS A 254 22.13 29.44 18.10
C LYS A 254 23.34 29.62 19.01
N GLU A 255 24.52 29.28 18.55
CA GLU A 255 25.77 29.39 19.32
C GLU A 255 26.10 30.85 19.65
N ARG A 256 26.00 31.76 18.66
CA ARG A 256 26.19 33.20 18.89
C ARG A 256 25.18 33.75 19.89
N ALA A 257 23.93 33.31 19.81
CA ALA A 257 22.88 33.77 20.71
C ALA A 257 23.06 33.26 22.14
N VAL A 258 23.45 31.99 22.33
CA VAL A 258 23.80 31.42 23.65
C VAL A 258 25.02 32.12 24.26
N ARG A 259 26.04 32.41 23.44
CA ARG A 259 27.22 33.16 23.88
C ARG A 259 26.86 34.58 24.35
N MET A 260 26.05 35.29 23.57
CA MET A 260 25.58 36.64 23.93
C MET A 260 24.76 36.65 25.21
N VAL A 261 23.93 35.62 25.45
CA VAL A 261 23.21 35.49 26.73
C VAL A 261 24.21 35.30 27.87
N ARG A 262 25.19 34.39 27.74
CA ARG A 262 26.20 34.10 28.78
C ARG A 262 27.03 35.34 29.14
N GLU A 263 27.43 36.14 28.14
CA GLU A 263 28.17 37.39 28.34
C GLU A 263 27.36 38.46 29.10
N GLN A 264 26.03 38.44 28.98
CA GLN A 264 25.13 39.41 29.62
C GLN A 264 24.64 38.94 31.01
N VAL A 265 24.88 37.68 31.42
CA VAL A 265 24.47 37.18 32.74
C VAL A 265 25.04 37.99 33.91
N PRO A 266 26.33 38.38 33.93
CA PRO A 266 26.90 39.14 35.06
C PRO A 266 26.29 40.53 35.22
N GLU A 267 25.87 41.16 34.12
CA GLU A 267 25.30 42.51 34.08
C GLU A 267 23.85 42.54 34.60
N TYR A 268 23.05 41.51 34.28
CA TYR A 268 21.64 41.44 34.67
C TYR A 268 21.36 40.58 35.91
N GLY A 269 22.37 39.87 36.43
CA GLY A 269 22.31 39.04 37.64
C GLY A 269 21.43 37.78 37.53
N SER A 270 20.76 37.54 36.39
CA SER A 270 19.91 36.38 36.17
C SER A 270 19.84 35.99 34.69
N ILE A 271 19.98 34.69 34.41
CA ILE A 271 19.86 34.11 33.06
C ILE A 271 18.50 34.45 32.44
N THR A 272 17.42 34.50 33.21
CA THR A 272 16.08 34.82 32.68
C THR A 272 16.01 36.26 32.16
N LYS A 273 16.62 37.22 32.88
CA LYS A 273 16.66 38.63 32.47
C LYS A 273 17.62 38.86 31.30
N ALA A 274 18.77 38.17 31.29
CA ALA A 274 19.69 38.18 30.17
C ALA A 274 19.07 37.59 28.88
N CYS A 275 18.30 36.49 29.00
CA CYS A 275 17.54 35.93 27.88
C CYS A 275 16.48 36.90 27.34
N GLU A 276 15.82 37.66 28.20
CA GLU A 276 14.79 38.65 27.80
C GLU A 276 15.40 39.83 27.03
N ALA A 277 16.52 40.37 27.51
CA ALA A 277 17.24 41.45 26.83
C ALA A 277 17.80 41.00 25.46
N VAL A 278 18.41 39.81 25.40
CA VAL A 278 18.97 39.26 24.16
C VAL A 278 17.88 38.80 23.19
N ALA A 279 16.75 38.29 23.68
CA ALA A 279 15.57 37.94 22.88
C ALA A 279 15.02 39.17 22.14
N ALA A 280 14.87 40.30 22.85
CA ALA A 280 14.39 41.56 22.28
C ALA A 280 15.35 42.09 21.20
N ARG A 281 16.67 41.94 21.40
CA ARG A 281 17.69 42.37 20.44
C ARG A 281 17.77 41.50 19.19
N LEU A 282 17.54 40.20 19.32
CA LEU A 282 17.60 39.23 18.20
C LEU A 282 16.25 38.96 17.53
N GLY A 283 15.16 39.53 18.05
CA GLY A 283 13.81 39.31 17.52
C GLY A 283 13.30 37.87 17.70
N MET A 284 13.72 37.20 18.79
CA MET A 284 13.37 35.79 19.08
C MET A 284 12.53 35.67 20.35
N SER A 285 11.88 34.52 20.57
CA SER A 285 11.19 34.27 21.85
C SER A 285 12.19 33.98 22.98
N ARG A 286 11.96 34.60 24.15
CA ARG A 286 12.76 34.36 25.36
C ARG A 286 12.84 32.88 25.77
N GLU A 287 11.77 32.12 25.53
CA GLU A 287 11.71 30.70 25.90
C GLU A 287 12.60 29.84 24.97
N THR A 288 12.76 30.26 23.72
CA THR A 288 13.66 29.60 22.76
C THR A 288 15.13 29.76 23.18
N LEU A 289 15.54 30.97 23.56
CA LEU A 289 16.90 31.23 24.09
C LEU A 289 17.15 30.47 25.38
N ARG A 290 16.18 30.47 26.30
CA ARG A 290 16.28 29.75 27.56
C ARG A 290 16.43 28.24 27.35
N GLY A 291 15.74 27.67 26.37
CA GLY A 291 15.88 26.27 25.96
C GLY A 291 17.29 25.95 25.44
N TRP A 292 17.87 26.81 24.61
CA TRP A 292 19.23 26.60 24.08
C TRP A 292 20.31 26.77 25.12
N VAL A 293 20.18 27.74 26.03
CA VAL A 293 21.12 27.88 27.16
C VAL A 293 21.06 26.65 28.04
N ARG A 294 19.86 26.17 28.40
CA ARG A 294 19.70 24.92 29.17
C ARG A 294 20.28 23.71 28.47
N GLN A 295 20.03 23.54 27.16
CA GLN A 295 20.61 22.42 26.40
C GLN A 295 22.13 22.55 26.32
N GLY A 296 22.67 23.76 26.15
CA GLY A 296 24.11 24.01 26.18
C GLY A 296 24.76 23.82 27.56
N ASP A 297 24.00 23.95 28.65
CA ASP A 297 24.45 23.64 30.01
C ASP A 297 24.43 22.12 30.25
N VAL A 298 23.47 21.40 29.67
CA VAL A 298 23.44 19.92 29.66
C VAL A 298 24.59 19.37 28.80
N ASP A 299 24.81 19.92 27.61
CA ASP A 299 25.89 19.51 26.71
C ASP A 299 27.28 19.82 27.30
N ALA A 300 27.39 20.82 28.18
CA ALA A 300 28.60 21.15 28.92
C ALA A 300 28.75 20.40 30.27
N GLY A 301 27.80 19.52 30.63
CA GLY A 301 27.83 18.77 31.88
C GLY A 301 27.57 19.59 33.15
N ALA A 302 27.12 20.84 33.02
CA ALA A 302 26.76 21.70 34.14
C ALA A 302 25.38 21.39 34.72
N ARG A 303 24.59 20.54 34.04
CA ARG A 303 23.24 20.15 34.45
C ARG A 303 22.93 18.73 33.97
N ASP A 304 22.26 17.96 34.81
CA ASP A 304 21.79 16.63 34.45
C ASP A 304 20.76 16.67 33.31
N GLY A 305 20.96 15.84 32.30
CA GLY A 305 20.08 15.71 31.15
C GLY A 305 20.76 14.96 30.01
N MET A 306 19.97 14.63 28.99
CA MET A 306 20.49 13.98 27.78
C MET A 306 21.09 15.02 26.84
N THR A 307 22.36 14.84 26.50
CA THR A 307 23.09 15.74 25.61
C THR A 307 22.58 15.66 24.18
N THR A 308 22.88 16.69 23.39
CA THR A 308 22.53 16.74 21.97
C THR A 308 23.23 15.60 21.20
N GLN A 309 24.49 15.31 21.54
CA GLN A 309 25.25 14.22 20.95
C GLN A 309 24.62 12.86 21.25
N GLU A 310 24.28 12.57 22.52
CA GLU A 310 23.61 11.32 22.89
C GLU A 310 22.26 11.16 22.15
N ARG A 311 21.52 12.25 21.92
CA ARG A 311 20.24 12.20 21.19
C ARG A 311 20.46 11.83 19.72
N GLU A 312 21.49 12.39 19.11
CA GLU A 312 21.86 12.08 17.73
C GLU A 312 22.37 10.64 17.60
N GLU A 313 23.18 10.18 18.55
CA GLU A 313 23.67 8.80 18.61
C GLU A 313 22.52 7.80 18.79
N ILE A 314 21.59 8.03 19.72
CA ILE A 314 20.40 7.15 19.87
C ILE A 314 19.58 7.13 18.58
N LYS A 315 19.42 8.26 17.90
CA LYS A 315 18.70 8.32 16.63
C LYS A 315 19.42 7.53 15.53
N ALA A 316 20.74 7.69 15.41
CA ALA A 316 21.57 6.97 14.45
C ALA A 316 21.60 5.46 14.73
N LEU A 317 21.72 5.08 16.00
CA LEU A 317 21.67 3.69 16.45
C LEU A 317 20.32 3.04 16.15
N LYS A 318 19.20 3.71 16.45
CA LYS A 318 17.86 3.21 16.11
C LYS A 318 17.68 3.01 14.60
N ALA A 319 18.17 3.94 13.79
CA ALA A 319 18.13 3.80 12.33
C ALA A 319 18.98 2.62 11.84
N ARG A 320 20.17 2.43 12.43
CA ARG A 320 21.06 1.31 12.11
C ARG A 320 20.47 -0.04 12.54
N VAL A 321 19.89 -0.13 13.74
CA VAL A 321 19.21 -1.34 14.23
C VAL A 321 18.10 -1.74 13.28
N ARG A 322 17.22 -0.79 12.89
CA ARG A 322 16.15 -1.07 11.92
C ARG A 322 16.69 -1.61 10.59
N ARG A 323 17.75 -1.00 10.04
CA ARG A 323 18.37 -1.49 8.80
C ARG A 323 18.93 -2.90 8.96
N LEU A 324 19.64 -3.15 10.06
CA LEU A 324 20.20 -4.48 10.33
C LEU A 324 19.13 -5.55 10.54
N GLU A 325 17.97 -5.20 11.09
CA GLU A 325 16.82 -6.09 11.22
C GLU A 325 16.21 -6.41 9.85
N GLU A 326 16.06 -5.41 8.98
CA GLU A 326 15.62 -5.58 7.59
C GLU A 326 16.59 -6.49 6.80
N ASP A 327 17.91 -6.25 6.90
CA ASP A 327 18.94 -7.06 6.25
C ASP A 327 18.95 -8.50 6.80
N ASN A 328 18.84 -8.68 8.12
CA ASN A 328 18.77 -10.01 8.72
C ASN A 328 17.51 -10.78 8.30
N ALA A 329 16.38 -10.10 8.11
CA ALA A 329 15.16 -10.73 7.61
C ALA A 329 15.37 -11.27 6.18
N ILE A 330 16.05 -10.50 5.32
CA ILE A 330 16.42 -10.93 3.97
C ILE A 330 17.37 -12.14 4.03
N LEU A 331 18.41 -12.09 4.87
CA LEU A 331 19.38 -13.18 5.00
C LEU A 331 18.75 -14.46 5.56
N ARG A 332 17.85 -14.36 6.55
CA ARG A 332 17.10 -15.53 7.05
C ARG A 332 16.20 -16.12 5.97
N SER A 333 15.53 -15.27 5.20
CA SER A 333 14.72 -15.72 4.05
C SER A 333 15.58 -16.45 3.02
N ALA A 334 16.78 -15.94 2.71
CA ALA A 334 17.72 -16.58 1.81
C ALA A 334 18.31 -17.89 2.38
N ALA A 335 18.63 -17.95 3.68
CA ALA A 335 19.16 -19.15 4.32
C ALA A 335 18.12 -20.28 4.36
N THR A 336 16.86 -19.96 4.65
CA THR A 336 15.75 -20.94 4.55
C THR A 336 15.61 -21.45 3.11
N PHE A 337 15.75 -20.57 2.12
CA PHE A 337 15.75 -20.92 0.70
C PHE A 337 16.89 -21.90 0.34
N PHE A 338 18.13 -21.60 0.70
CA PHE A 338 19.29 -22.47 0.41
C PHE A 338 19.30 -23.78 1.22
N ALA A 339 18.75 -23.79 2.44
CA ALA A 339 18.61 -25.00 3.24
C ALA A 339 17.64 -26.01 2.60
N GLY A 340 16.61 -25.54 1.88
CA GLY A 340 15.72 -26.39 1.08
C GLY A 340 16.37 -26.92 -0.21
N GLU A 341 17.35 -26.20 -0.75
CA GLU A 341 18.09 -26.58 -1.98
C GLU A 341 19.20 -27.62 -1.71
N LEU A 342 19.68 -27.72 -0.47
CA LEU A 342 20.74 -28.64 -0.04
C LEU A 342 20.24 -29.91 0.68
N ASP A 343 18.93 -30.07 0.91
CA ASP A 343 18.39 -31.31 1.47
C ASP A 343 18.57 -32.47 0.47
N PRO A 344 19.37 -33.51 0.77
CA PRO A 344 19.61 -34.63 -0.14
C PRO A 344 18.35 -35.44 -0.47
N ARG A 345 17.23 -35.20 0.24
CA ARG A 345 15.93 -35.82 -0.04
C ARG A 345 15.18 -35.19 -1.21
N ASN A 346 15.68 -34.07 -1.74
CA ASN A 346 15.07 -33.32 -2.85
C ASN A 346 15.86 -33.44 -4.17
N ARG A 347 16.69 -34.48 -4.32
CA ARG A 347 17.39 -34.87 -5.54
C ARG A 347 16.90 -36.20 -6.08
#